data_AF-A0A3S5C294-F1
#
_entry.id   AF-A0A3S5C294-F1
#
_cell.length_a   1.000
_cell.length_b   1.000
_cell.length_c   1.000
_cell.angle_alpha   90.00
_cell.angle_beta   90.00
_cell.angle_gamma   90.00
#
_symmetry.space_group_name_H-M   'P 1'
#
loop_
_entity.id
_entity.type
_entity.pdbx_description
1 polymer ?
#
loop_
_entity_poly.entity_id
_entity_poly.type
_entity_poly.pdbx_seq_one_letter_code
_entity_poly.pdbx_strand_id
1 'polypeptide(L)'
;MDFIEDCDLQGLKTSAKRAGSDWIINGSKTLITNGYLSDLAIIAAVTNPNAKSIAHGISLFLLDSGTPGYTKGKKLEKMGLK
;
A
#
# COMPACT_ATOMS: atom_id res chain seq x y z
N MET A 1 -15.09 12.07 -0.43
CA MET A 1 -15.73 10.90 -1.07
C MET A 1 -14.67 10.35 -1.96
N ASP A 2 -13.80 9.55 -1.36
CA ASP A 2 -12.48 9.31 -1.91
C ASP A 2 -12.60 8.09 -2.81
N PHE A 3 -12.53 8.33 -4.12
CA PHE A 3 -12.56 7.28 -5.13
C PHE A 3 -11.40 6.32 -4.88
N ILE A 4 -11.74 5.06 -4.56
CA ILE A 4 -10.77 3.98 -4.34
C ILE A 4 -10.23 3.58 -5.72
N GLU A 5 -9.04 4.06 -6.08
CA GLU A 5 -8.37 3.71 -7.35
C GLU A 5 -7.27 2.64 -7.20
N ASP A 6 -6.96 2.19 -5.98
CA ASP A 6 -5.88 1.23 -5.71
C ASP A 6 -6.25 -0.26 -5.95
N CYS A 7 -7.31 -0.55 -6.71
CA CYS A 7 -7.71 -1.92 -7.05
C CYS A 7 -6.89 -2.53 -8.20
N ASP A 8 -6.39 -1.70 -9.13
CA ASP A 8 -5.50 -2.12 -10.23
C ASP A 8 -4.06 -1.62 -9.97
N LEU A 9 -3.07 -2.47 -10.26
CA LEU A 9 -1.63 -2.12 -10.24
C LEU A 9 -1.32 -0.95 -11.19
N GLN A 10 -2.09 -0.79 -12.27
CA GLN A 10 -1.90 0.32 -13.22
C GLN A 10 -2.37 1.67 -12.67
N GLY A 11 -3.26 1.69 -11.67
CA GLY A 11 -3.81 2.90 -11.03
C GLY A 11 -3.16 3.25 -9.69
N LEU A 12 -2.04 2.61 -9.33
CA LEU A 12 -1.36 2.79 -8.05
C LEU A 12 -0.94 4.24 -7.81
N LYS A 13 -1.50 4.86 -6.77
CA LYS A 13 -1.09 6.20 -6.30
C LYS A 13 -0.11 6.14 -5.14
N THR A 14 0.03 4.98 -4.50
CA THR A 14 1.01 4.76 -3.44
C THR A 14 2.42 4.92 -4.00
N SER A 15 3.20 5.83 -3.43
CA SER A 15 4.57 6.12 -3.87
C SER A 15 5.58 5.72 -2.81
N ALA A 16 6.75 5.28 -3.24
CA ALA A 16 7.87 4.95 -2.37
C ALA A 16 9.13 5.66 -2.86
N LYS A 17 9.75 6.45 -1.98
CA LYS A 17 10.99 7.18 -2.28
C LYS A 17 12.12 6.68 -1.39
N ARG A 18 13.29 6.47 -1.99
CA ARG A 18 14.48 6.05 -1.25
C ARG A 18 15.01 7.22 -0.41
N ALA A 19 15.28 6.97 0.87
CA ALA A 19 15.82 7.92 1.83
C ALA A 19 17.04 7.29 2.53
N GLY A 20 18.21 7.40 1.89
CA GLY A 20 19.44 6.76 2.37
C GLY A 20 19.36 5.23 2.24
N SER A 21 19.41 4.52 3.38
CA SER A 21 19.21 3.06 3.45
C SER A 21 17.74 2.66 3.39
N ASP A 22 16.83 3.57 3.73
CA ASP A 22 15.43 3.26 4.01
C ASP A 22 14.51 3.73 2.88
N TRP A 23 13.23 3.40 2.99
CA TRP A 23 12.18 3.81 2.06
C TRP A 23 11.08 4.55 2.80
N ILE A 24 10.69 5.71 2.26
CA ILE A 24 9.53 6.46 2.72
C ILE A 24 8.38 6.12 1.78
N ILE A 25 7.37 5.43 2.31
CA ILE A 25 6.18 5.01 1.57
C ILE A 25 5.03 5.94 1.96
N ASN A 26 4.38 6.54 0.97
CA ASN A 26 3.23 7.42 1.17
C ASN A 26 2.06 6.94 0.32
N GLY A 27 0.94 6.70 0.98
CA GLY A 27 -0.32 6.32 0.37
C GLY A 27 -1.28 5.77 1.41
N SER A 28 -2.51 5.53 0.99
CA SER A 28 -3.52 4.83 1.78
C SER A 28 -4.04 3.67 0.93
N LYS A 29 -4.22 2.50 1.54
CA LYS A 29 -4.87 1.37 0.89
C LYS A 29 -6.11 1.00 1.69
N THR A 30 -7.25 1.02 1.00
CA THR A 30 -8.54 0.62 1.56
C THR A 30 -8.87 -0.79 1.07
N LEU A 31 -9.62 -1.55 1.87
CA LEU A 31 -10.09 -2.92 1.54
C LEU A 31 -9.01 -4.01 1.49
N ILE A 32 -7.96 -3.91 2.32
CA ILE A 32 -7.02 -5.03 2.50
C ILE A 32 -7.72 -6.16 3.28
N THR A 33 -7.94 -7.30 2.62
CA THR A 33 -8.46 -8.52 3.28
C THR A 33 -7.54 -8.88 4.46
N ASN A 34 -8.11 -9.00 5.66
CA ASN A 34 -7.39 -9.23 6.92
C ASN A 34 -6.37 -8.16 7.34
N GLY A 35 -6.30 -6.98 6.69
CA GLY A 35 -5.30 -5.95 7.02
C GLY A 35 -5.34 -5.45 8.47
N TYR A 36 -6.49 -5.54 9.12
CA TYR A 36 -6.63 -5.23 10.55
C TYR A 36 -5.97 -6.30 11.45
N LEU A 37 -6.06 -7.57 11.08
CA LEU A 37 -5.57 -8.71 11.85
C LEU A 37 -4.14 -9.14 11.47
N SER A 38 -3.62 -8.68 10.34
CA SER A 38 -2.32 -9.10 9.82
C SER A 38 -1.16 -8.38 10.51
N ASP A 39 -0.18 -9.10 11.02
CA ASP A 39 1.06 -8.50 11.55
C ASP A 39 2.03 -8.09 10.44
N LEU A 40 1.87 -8.66 9.25
CA LEU A 40 2.67 -8.35 8.06
C LEU A 40 1.77 -8.01 6.87
N ALA A 41 2.11 -6.94 6.15
CA ALA A 41 1.43 -6.53 4.93
C ALA A 41 2.43 -6.42 3.76
N ILE A 42 1.97 -6.81 2.56
CA ILE A 42 2.72 -6.57 1.32
C ILE A 42 2.11 -5.35 0.64
N ILE A 43 2.92 -4.32 0.38
CA ILE A 43 2.51 -3.08 -0.26
C ILE A 43 3.19 -2.94 -1.61
N ALA A 44 2.39 -2.84 -2.67
CA ALA A 44 2.87 -2.37 -3.96
C ALA A 44 2.89 -0.83 -3.96
N ALA A 45 4.03 -0.26 -4.37
CA ALA A 45 4.20 1.19 -4.48
C ALA A 45 5.06 1.55 -5.69
N VAL A 46 4.78 2.71 -6.29
CA VAL A 46 5.55 3.26 -7.41
C VAL A 46 6.88 3.80 -6.87
N THR A 47 7.99 3.20 -7.29
CA THR A 47 9.36 3.60 -6.95
C THR A 47 10.05 4.37 -8.07
N ASN A 48 9.66 4.13 -9.32
CA ASN A 48 10.16 4.87 -10.48
C ASN A 48 9.00 5.22 -11.44
N PRO A 49 8.45 6.44 -11.37
CA PRO A 49 7.36 6.86 -12.25
C PRO A 49 7.80 7.02 -13.72
N ASN A 50 9.12 7.08 -13.98
CA ASN A 50 9.69 7.29 -15.31
C ASN A 50 10.18 5.97 -15.95
N ALA A 51 9.82 4.82 -15.37
CA ALA A 51 10.19 3.52 -15.93
C ALA A 51 9.54 3.30 -17.32
N LYS A 52 10.23 2.53 -18.19
CA LYS A 52 9.75 2.25 -19.56
C LYS A 52 8.39 1.55 -19.61
N SER A 53 8.03 0.83 -18.55
CA SER A 53 6.67 0.34 -18.33
C SER A 53 6.32 0.42 -16.86
N ILE A 54 5.02 0.55 -16.57
CA ILE A 54 4.48 0.70 -15.20
C ILE A 54 4.95 -0.46 -14.30
N ALA A 55 4.98 -1.68 -14.81
CA ALA A 55 5.43 -2.85 -14.07
C ALA A 55 6.87 -2.75 -13.55
N HIS A 56 7.77 -2.10 -14.32
CA HIS A 56 9.16 -1.86 -13.88
C HIS A 56 9.30 -0.64 -12.96
N GLY A 57 8.26 0.18 -12.85
CA GLY A 57 8.19 1.34 -11.98
C GLY A 57 7.62 1.05 -10.60
N ILE A 58 7.13 -0.16 -10.36
CA ILE A 58 6.51 -0.60 -9.12
C ILE A 58 7.45 -1.55 -8.36
N SER A 59 7.45 -1.46 -7.04
CA SER A 59 8.14 -2.41 -6.17
C SER A 59 7.20 -2.89 -5.07
N LEU A 60 7.45 -4.10 -4.58
CA LEU A 60 6.74 -4.70 -3.45
C LEU A 60 7.57 -4.51 -2.18
N PHE A 61 6.90 -4.09 -1.12
CA PHE A 61 7.47 -3.86 0.20
C PHE A 61 6.77 -4.74 1.21
N LEU A 62 7.54 -5.29 2.15
CA LEU A 62 7.00 -5.94 3.34
C LEU A 62 6.99 -4.90 4.47
N LEU A 63 5.83 -4.73 5.09
CA LEU A 63 5.59 -3.80 6.19
C LEU A 63 5.07 -4.56 7.40
N ASP A 64 5.80 -4.46 8.50
CA ASP A 64 5.36 -4.97 9.80
C ASP A 64 4.41 -3.97 10.45
N SER A 65 3.43 -4.47 11.18
CA SER A 65 2.48 -3.72 11.98
C SER A 65 3.10 -2.72 12.96
N GLY A 66 4.34 -2.97 13.40
CA GLY A 66 5.11 -2.07 14.27
C GLY A 66 5.89 -0.96 13.54
N THR A 67 5.84 -0.88 12.21
CA THR A 67 6.61 0.11 11.44
C THR A 67 6.15 1.53 11.79
N PRO A 68 7.05 2.45 12.19
CA PRO A 68 6.67 3.83 12.48
C PRO A 68 5.93 4.50 11.32
N GLY A 69 4.79 5.13 11.61
CA GLY A 69 3.96 5.78 10.60
C GLY A 69 2.99 4.84 9.85
N TYR A 70 3.12 3.52 10.00
CA TYR A 70 2.12 2.58 9.50
C TYR A 70 0.95 2.49 10.48
N THR A 71 -0.26 2.80 10.00
CA THR A 71 -1.48 2.71 10.79
C THR A 71 -2.48 1.80 10.10
N LYS A 72 -2.96 0.78 10.83
CA LYS A 72 -4.05 -0.07 10.37
C LYS A 72 -5.37 0.70 10.50
N GLY A 73 -6.17 0.72 9.43
CA GLY A 73 -7.52 1.28 9.47
C GLY A 73 -8.45 0.49 10.40
N LYS A 74 -9.57 1.08 10.80
CA LYS A 74 -10.58 0.40 11.63
C LYS A 74 -11.20 -0.80 10.88
N LYS A 75 -11.65 -1.81 11.62
CA LYS A 75 -12.45 -2.91 11.05
C LYS A 75 -13.68 -2.28 10.36
N LEU A 76 -13.80 -2.50 9.05
CA LEU A 76 -14.95 -2.06 8.28
C LEU A 76 -16.12 -3.01 8.56
N GLU A 77 -17.27 -2.48 8.95
CA GLU A 77 -18.52 -3.25 9.04
C GLU A 77 -18.98 -3.58 7.62
N LYS A 78 -18.73 -4.84 7.21
CA LYS A 78 -19.15 -5.35 5.91
C LYS A 78 -20.54 -5.96 6.02
N MET A 79 -21.37 -5.77 5.00
CA MET A 79 -22.70 -6.41 4.90
C MET A 79 -22.63 -7.95 4.85
N GLY A 80 -21.47 -8.54 4.55
CA GLY A 80 -21.21 -9.99 4.55
C GLY A 80 -19.72 -10.31 4.78
N LEU A 81 -19.40 -11.60 5.04
CA LEU A 81 -18.06 -12.09 5.47
C LEU A 81 -17.54 -11.38 6.74
N LYS A 82 -18.04 -11.79 7.92
CA LYS A 82 -17.65 -11.27 9.25
C LYS A 82 -16.26 -11.72 9.71
#